data_AF-A0A377WEH6-F1
#
_entry.id   AF-A0A377WEH6-F1
#
_cell.length_a   1.000
_cell.length_b   1.000
_cell.length_c   1.000
_cell.angle_alpha   90.00
_cell.angle_beta   90.00
_cell.angle_gamma   90.00
#
_symmetry.space_group_name_H-M   'P 1'
#
loop_
_entity.id
_entity.type
_entity.pdbx_description
1 polymer ?
#
loop_
_entity_poly.entity_id
_entity_poly.type
_entity_poly.pdbx_seq_one_letter_code
_entity_poly.pdbx_strand_id
1 'polypeptide(L)'
;MLATDYRLATPDLRIGLPETKLGIMPGFGGSVRLPRLLGADSALEIIAAGKDVGADQALKIGLVDGVVAAEKLRDGALAILRQAMNGDLDWKAKRQPKLEPLKLSKIEAAMSFTIAKGMVAQTAGKHYPAPITAVKTIEAAARLGREEALVLENKSFVPLAHTNEARALVGIFLNDQYVKAKAKKLTKDVETPKHAAVLGAGIMGGGIAYQSAWKGVPVVMKDISDKSLTLGMTEAAKLLNKQLERGKIDGLKLAGVISTIQPTLEYSGFDRVDVVVEAVVENPKVKKAVLAETETKVRPDTVLASNTSTIPSASWPAFCSARKTSAVCTSLTRCIACRWLK
;
A
#
# COMPACT_ATOMS: atom_id res chain seq x y z
N MET A 1 -4.67 -22.47 -1.09
CA MET A 1 -4.12 -22.63 -2.47
C MET A 1 -2.95 -23.61 -2.52
N LEU A 2 -1.84 -23.43 -1.80
CA LEU A 2 -0.64 -24.30 -1.91
C LEU A 2 -0.86 -25.79 -1.61
N ALA A 3 -1.92 -26.14 -0.89
CA ALA A 3 -2.29 -27.53 -0.62
C ALA A 3 -2.74 -28.28 -1.88
N THR A 4 -3.41 -27.62 -2.83
CA THR A 4 -3.92 -28.24 -4.06
C THR A 4 -2.80 -28.57 -5.04
N ASP A 5 -3.06 -29.46 -5.99
CA ASP A 5 -2.04 -29.89 -6.97
C ASP A 5 -1.88 -28.88 -8.10
N TYR A 6 -3.00 -28.36 -8.61
CA TYR A 6 -3.05 -27.29 -9.62
C TYR A 6 -3.70 -26.02 -9.08
N ARG A 7 -3.34 -24.88 -9.67
CA ARG A 7 -3.74 -23.52 -9.30
C ARG A 7 -3.93 -22.70 -10.57
N LEU A 8 -5.17 -22.27 -10.84
CA LEU A 8 -5.50 -21.37 -11.94
C LEU A 8 -5.92 -20.01 -11.37
N ALA A 9 -5.53 -18.93 -12.04
CA ALA A 9 -5.74 -17.57 -11.53
C ALA A 9 -6.31 -16.62 -12.58
N THR A 10 -6.71 -15.43 -12.13
CA THR A 10 -7.16 -14.31 -12.95
C THR A 10 -6.09 -13.21 -13.04
N PRO A 11 -6.15 -12.30 -14.03
CA PRO A 11 -5.14 -11.24 -14.20
C PRO A 11 -5.03 -10.27 -13.01
N ASP A 12 -6.11 -10.11 -12.24
CA ASP A 12 -6.16 -9.26 -11.05
C ASP A 12 -5.61 -9.94 -9.77
N LEU A 13 -5.10 -11.18 -9.88
CA LEU A 13 -4.51 -11.90 -8.75
C LEU A 13 -3.43 -11.08 -8.05
N ARG A 14 -3.54 -11.02 -6.72
CA ARG A 14 -2.48 -10.63 -5.79
C ARG A 14 -2.35 -11.72 -4.75
N ILE A 15 -1.18 -12.35 -4.66
CA ILE A 15 -0.96 -13.47 -3.74
C ILE A 15 0.44 -13.40 -3.12
N GLY A 16 0.53 -13.73 -1.84
CA GLY A 16 1.76 -13.71 -1.07
C GLY A 16 1.57 -14.37 0.29
N LEU A 17 2.61 -14.32 1.11
CA LEU A 17 2.61 -14.75 2.51
C LEU A 17 3.09 -13.59 3.39
N PRO A 18 2.19 -12.64 3.75
CA PRO A 18 2.54 -11.42 4.45
C PRO A 18 2.70 -11.58 5.97
N GLU A 19 2.73 -12.81 6.51
CA GLU A 19 2.74 -13.12 7.95
C GLU A 19 3.86 -12.41 8.72
N THR A 20 5.03 -12.25 8.09
CA THR A 20 6.20 -11.57 8.70
C THR A 20 5.94 -10.10 9.00
N LYS A 21 5.01 -9.44 8.29
CA LYS A 21 4.54 -8.07 8.60
C LYS A 21 3.69 -8.00 9.86
N LEU A 22 3.17 -9.13 10.33
CA LEU A 22 2.43 -9.28 11.58
C LEU A 22 3.31 -9.86 12.71
N GLY A 23 4.62 -9.99 12.48
CA GLY A 23 5.56 -10.53 13.47
C GLY A 23 5.46 -12.04 13.66
N ILE A 24 4.80 -12.75 12.75
CA ILE A 24 4.70 -14.21 12.74
C ILE A 24 5.25 -14.79 11.44
N MET A 25 5.25 -16.11 11.28
CA MET A 25 5.58 -16.77 10.03
C MET A 25 4.39 -17.57 9.50
N PRO A 26 4.42 -18.10 8.27
CA PRO A 26 3.37 -19.00 7.80
C PRO A 26 3.22 -20.19 8.76
N GLY A 27 2.00 -20.48 9.21
CA GLY A 27 1.71 -21.56 10.17
C GLY A 27 0.85 -22.70 9.63
N PHE A 28 0.48 -22.64 8.34
CA PHE A 28 -0.37 -23.64 7.67
C PHE A 28 0.34 -24.38 6.54
N GLY A 29 1.65 -24.62 6.71
CA GLY A 29 2.56 -25.24 5.77
C GLY A 29 2.98 -24.34 4.61
N GLY A 30 2.95 -23.02 4.81
CA GLY A 30 3.41 -22.05 3.81
C GLY A 30 4.92 -22.08 3.66
N SER A 31 5.66 -22.16 4.79
CA SER A 31 7.12 -22.31 4.79
C SER A 31 7.58 -23.69 4.32
N VAL A 32 6.68 -24.67 4.31
CA VAL A 32 6.96 -26.02 3.82
C VAL A 32 6.70 -26.13 2.32
N ARG A 33 5.50 -25.75 1.85
CA ARG A 33 5.07 -25.99 0.47
C ARG A 33 5.63 -24.98 -0.52
N LEU A 34 5.76 -23.71 -0.13
CA LEU A 34 6.20 -22.66 -1.07
C LEU A 34 7.65 -22.87 -1.54
N PRO A 35 8.64 -23.16 -0.66
CA PRO A 35 10.01 -23.42 -1.11
C PRO A 35 10.14 -24.66 -2.00
N ARG A 36 9.29 -25.68 -1.77
CA ARG A 36 9.24 -26.91 -2.58
C ARG A 36 8.57 -26.71 -3.94
N LEU A 37 7.74 -25.68 -4.07
CA LEU A 37 7.03 -25.35 -5.30
C LEU A 37 7.84 -24.38 -6.19
N LEU A 38 8.41 -23.33 -5.59
CA LEU A 38 9.05 -22.22 -6.32
C LEU A 38 10.59 -22.24 -6.28
N GLY A 39 11.16 -23.17 -5.51
CA GLY A 39 12.57 -23.10 -5.09
C GLY A 39 12.76 -22.19 -3.86
N ALA A 40 13.91 -22.36 -3.19
CA ALA A 40 14.21 -21.66 -1.95
C ALA A 40 14.26 -20.13 -2.12
N ASP A 41 14.96 -19.63 -3.13
CA ASP A 41 15.19 -18.19 -3.30
C ASP A 41 13.90 -17.40 -3.47
N SER A 42 13.05 -17.80 -4.42
CA SER A 42 11.76 -17.15 -4.68
C SER A 42 10.82 -17.22 -3.47
N ALA A 43 10.81 -18.35 -2.76
CA ALA A 43 9.97 -18.51 -1.57
C ALA A 43 10.47 -17.65 -0.40
N LEU A 44 11.80 -17.56 -0.20
CA LEU A 44 12.41 -16.73 0.84
C LEU A 44 12.14 -15.25 0.57
N GLU A 45 12.18 -14.81 -0.69
CA GLU A 45 11.81 -13.42 -1.03
C GLU A 45 10.35 -13.13 -0.67
N ILE A 46 9.42 -14.03 -1.00
CA ILE A 46 7.99 -13.84 -0.71
C ILE A 46 7.73 -13.84 0.80
N ILE A 47 8.24 -14.84 1.52
CA ILE A 47 7.97 -15.04 2.95
C ILE A 47 8.69 -14.01 3.80
N ALA A 48 10.00 -13.83 3.62
CA ALA A 48 10.80 -12.99 4.50
C ALA A 48 10.47 -11.50 4.33
N ALA A 49 10.16 -11.05 3.10
CA ALA A 49 9.74 -9.68 2.84
C ALA A 49 8.21 -9.47 2.98
N GLY A 50 7.44 -10.55 3.12
CA GLY A 50 5.99 -10.52 3.18
C GLY A 50 5.35 -9.87 1.95
N LYS A 51 5.93 -10.08 0.76
CA LYS A 51 5.51 -9.43 -0.49
C LYS A 51 4.42 -10.24 -1.19
N ASP A 52 3.50 -9.52 -1.84
CA ASP A 52 2.54 -10.12 -2.76
C ASP A 52 3.04 -9.99 -4.20
N VAL A 53 2.92 -11.08 -4.96
CA VAL A 53 3.18 -11.14 -6.40
C VAL A 53 1.86 -11.02 -7.19
N GLY A 54 1.95 -10.42 -8.38
CA GLY A 54 0.83 -10.35 -9.33
C GLY A 54 0.69 -11.61 -10.18
N ALA A 55 -0.39 -11.71 -10.97
CA ALA A 55 -0.69 -12.86 -11.82
C ALA A 55 0.49 -13.30 -12.73
N ASP A 56 1.07 -12.37 -13.48
CA ASP A 56 2.15 -12.66 -14.43
C ASP A 56 3.41 -13.21 -13.74
N GLN A 57 3.81 -12.57 -12.64
CA GLN A 57 4.95 -13.02 -11.86
C GLN A 57 4.65 -14.36 -11.17
N ALA A 58 3.43 -14.55 -10.66
CA ALA A 58 3.00 -15.81 -10.05
C ALA A 58 3.05 -16.97 -11.05
N LEU A 59 2.69 -16.74 -12.31
CA LEU A 59 2.82 -17.73 -13.38
C LEU A 59 4.29 -18.00 -13.69
N LYS A 60 5.10 -16.95 -13.84
CA LYS A 60 6.53 -17.04 -14.16
C LYS A 60 7.33 -17.86 -13.14
N ILE A 61 7.02 -17.70 -11.85
CA ILE A 61 7.73 -18.42 -10.77
C ILE A 61 7.12 -19.79 -10.44
N GLY A 62 6.01 -20.18 -11.10
CA GLY A 62 5.33 -21.47 -10.86
C GLY A 62 4.41 -21.50 -9.64
N LEU A 63 4.01 -20.34 -9.10
CA LEU A 63 3.03 -20.25 -8.01
C LEU A 63 1.61 -20.57 -8.50
N VAL A 64 1.31 -20.19 -9.74
CA VAL A 64 0.10 -20.61 -10.46
C VAL A 64 0.50 -21.30 -11.76
N ASP A 65 -0.38 -22.18 -12.23
CA ASP A 65 -0.15 -23.02 -13.41
C ASP A 65 -0.77 -22.43 -14.69
N GLY A 66 -1.60 -21.38 -14.54
CA GLY A 66 -2.18 -20.65 -15.65
C GLY A 66 -2.94 -19.41 -15.18
N VAL A 67 -3.11 -18.45 -16.10
CA VAL A 67 -3.88 -17.23 -15.89
C VAL A 67 -4.93 -17.14 -16.99
N VAL A 68 -6.20 -16.95 -16.63
CA VAL A 68 -7.35 -16.86 -17.54
C VAL A 68 -8.26 -15.71 -17.14
N ALA A 69 -9.05 -15.18 -18.08
CA ALA A 69 -10.08 -14.20 -17.77
C ALA A 69 -11.05 -14.70 -16.67
N ALA A 70 -11.60 -13.78 -15.88
CA ALA A 70 -12.42 -14.11 -14.72
C ALA A 70 -13.63 -15.00 -15.06
N GLU A 71 -14.24 -14.76 -16.21
CA GLU A 71 -15.39 -15.50 -16.73
C GLU A 71 -15.03 -16.95 -17.09
N LYS A 72 -13.76 -17.20 -17.45
CA LYS A 72 -13.26 -18.54 -17.82
C LYS A 72 -12.62 -19.29 -16.67
N LEU A 73 -12.49 -18.68 -15.49
CA LEU A 73 -11.77 -19.28 -14.35
C LEU A 73 -12.35 -20.64 -13.95
N ARG A 74 -13.67 -20.71 -13.79
CA ARG A 74 -14.36 -21.94 -13.37
C ARG A 74 -14.22 -23.05 -14.42
N ASP A 75 -14.52 -22.73 -15.67
CA ASP A 75 -14.49 -23.71 -16.76
C ASP A 75 -13.07 -24.20 -17.04
N GLY A 76 -12.08 -23.30 -16.98
CA GLY A 76 -10.67 -23.65 -17.10
C GLY A 76 -10.21 -24.56 -15.95
N ALA A 77 -10.63 -24.28 -14.71
CA ALA A 77 -10.30 -25.15 -13.58
C ALA A 77 -10.93 -26.55 -13.71
N LEU A 78 -12.18 -26.65 -14.18
CA LEU A 78 -12.83 -27.94 -14.45
C LEU A 78 -12.16 -28.68 -15.61
N ALA A 79 -11.67 -27.99 -16.63
CA ALA A 79 -10.91 -28.59 -17.72
C ALA A 79 -9.61 -29.23 -17.23
N ILE A 80 -8.83 -28.52 -16.38
CA ILE A 80 -7.61 -29.07 -15.76
C ILE A 80 -7.92 -30.32 -14.94
N LEU A 81 -9.02 -30.30 -14.17
CA LEU A 81 -9.44 -31.48 -13.39
C LEU A 81 -9.77 -32.68 -14.29
N ARG A 82 -10.49 -32.47 -15.39
CA ARG A 82 -10.80 -33.54 -16.35
C ARG A 82 -9.54 -34.11 -16.99
N GLN A 83 -8.60 -33.26 -17.40
CA GLN A 83 -7.30 -33.70 -17.93
C GLN A 83 -6.52 -34.54 -16.91
N ALA A 84 -6.50 -34.13 -15.65
CA ALA A 84 -5.86 -34.89 -14.58
C ALA A 84 -6.56 -36.23 -14.29
N MET A 85 -7.89 -36.28 -14.39
CA MET A 85 -8.66 -37.53 -14.24
C MET A 85 -8.45 -38.50 -15.40
N ASN A 86 -8.31 -37.98 -16.62
CA ASN A 86 -8.07 -38.77 -17.83
C ASN A 86 -6.63 -39.29 -17.94
N GLY A 87 -5.71 -38.79 -17.10
CA GLY A 87 -4.30 -39.16 -17.12
C GLY A 87 -3.44 -38.30 -18.05
N ASP A 88 -4.02 -37.29 -18.70
CA ASP A 88 -3.28 -36.34 -19.55
C ASP A 88 -2.31 -35.47 -18.72
N LEU A 89 -2.65 -35.25 -17.45
CA LEU A 89 -1.82 -34.52 -16.48
C LEU A 89 -1.55 -35.39 -15.25
N ASP A 90 -0.27 -35.70 -15.02
CA ASP A 90 0.15 -36.45 -13.83
C ASP A 90 0.11 -35.56 -12.57
N TRP A 91 -1.06 -35.53 -11.93
CA TRP A 91 -1.30 -34.77 -10.73
C TRP A 91 -0.52 -35.30 -9.51
N LYS A 92 -0.14 -36.59 -9.49
CA LYS A 92 0.65 -37.18 -8.41
C LYS A 92 2.10 -36.72 -8.52
N ALA A 93 2.68 -36.77 -9.72
CA ALA A 93 4.00 -36.21 -9.98
C ALA A 93 4.07 -34.71 -9.65
N LYS A 94 3.01 -33.94 -9.97
CA LYS A 94 2.95 -32.52 -9.60
C LYS A 94 2.84 -32.27 -8.10
N ARG A 95 2.19 -33.18 -7.35
CA ARG A 95 2.10 -33.12 -5.89
C ARG A 95 3.43 -33.43 -5.21
N GLN A 96 4.17 -34.40 -5.76
CA GLN A 96 5.31 -35.05 -5.13
C GLN A 96 6.38 -34.07 -4.58
N PRO A 97 6.79 -32.99 -5.30
CA PRO A 97 7.78 -32.04 -4.78
C PRO A 97 7.41 -31.45 -3.42
N LYS A 98 6.12 -31.24 -3.13
CA LYS A 98 5.65 -30.69 -1.85
C LYS A 98 5.75 -31.68 -0.68
N LEU A 99 6.02 -32.95 -0.95
CA LEU A 99 6.08 -34.05 0.02
C LEU A 99 7.53 -34.40 0.40
N GLU A 100 8.47 -34.10 -0.49
CA GLU A 100 9.87 -34.51 -0.41
C GLU A 100 10.80 -33.37 0.06
N PRO A 101 12.06 -33.67 0.41
CA PRO A 101 13.10 -32.67 0.62
C PRO A 101 13.29 -31.71 -0.55
N LEU A 102 13.86 -30.53 -0.27
CA LEU A 102 14.25 -29.60 -1.33
C LEU A 102 15.35 -30.19 -2.20
N LYS A 103 15.21 -30.01 -3.52
CA LYS A 103 16.20 -30.42 -4.52
C LYS A 103 17.31 -29.36 -4.64
N LEU A 104 18.11 -29.23 -3.58
CA LEU A 104 19.26 -28.32 -3.49
C LEU A 104 20.51 -29.09 -3.09
N SER A 105 21.62 -28.85 -3.77
CA SER A 105 22.93 -29.33 -3.31
C SER A 105 23.34 -28.61 -2.02
N LYS A 106 24.35 -29.12 -1.32
CA LYS A 106 24.87 -28.50 -0.09
C LYS A 106 25.35 -27.06 -0.33
N ILE A 107 25.97 -26.82 -1.49
CA ILE A 107 26.55 -25.53 -1.85
C ILE A 107 25.44 -24.53 -2.19
N GLU A 108 24.47 -24.94 -3.01
CA GLU A 108 23.32 -24.08 -3.36
C GLU A 108 22.50 -23.72 -2.12
N ALA A 109 22.21 -24.69 -1.25
CA ALA A 109 21.49 -24.42 -0.01
C ALA A 109 22.25 -23.40 0.86
N ALA A 110 23.55 -23.59 1.08
CA ALA A 110 24.36 -22.67 1.87
C ALA A 110 24.36 -21.24 1.28
N MET A 111 24.47 -21.12 -0.05
CA MET A 111 24.44 -19.85 -0.75
C MET A 111 23.08 -19.16 -0.61
N SER A 112 21.98 -19.85 -0.97
CA SER A 112 20.61 -19.33 -0.90
C SER A 112 20.26 -18.82 0.50
N PHE A 113 20.50 -19.64 1.54
CA PHE A 113 20.16 -19.25 2.91
C PHE A 113 21.08 -18.15 3.45
N THR A 114 22.35 -18.09 3.07
CA THR A 114 23.26 -17.01 3.49
C THR A 114 22.83 -15.67 2.89
N ILE A 115 22.50 -15.64 1.60
CA ILE A 115 21.99 -14.44 0.92
C ILE A 115 20.69 -13.97 1.57
N ALA A 116 19.75 -14.89 1.82
CA ALA A 116 18.48 -14.56 2.45
C ALA A 116 18.66 -13.98 3.87
N LYS A 117 19.53 -14.59 4.70
CA LYS A 117 19.85 -14.05 6.04
C LYS A 117 20.46 -12.66 5.95
N GLY A 118 21.37 -12.42 5.00
CA GLY A 118 21.99 -11.11 4.77
C GLY A 118 20.97 -10.04 4.39
N MET A 119 20.08 -10.35 3.44
CA MET A 119 19.00 -9.44 3.02
C MET A 119 18.03 -9.13 4.15
N VAL A 120 17.67 -10.12 4.96
CA VAL A 120 16.84 -9.94 6.15
C VAL A 120 17.55 -9.06 7.17
N ALA A 121 18.83 -9.29 7.44
CA ALA A 121 19.60 -8.48 8.38
C ALA A 121 19.67 -7.01 7.94
N GLN A 122 19.81 -6.77 6.63
CA GLN A 122 19.83 -5.42 6.05
C GLN A 122 18.47 -4.72 6.13
N THR A 123 17.36 -5.45 5.96
CA THR A 123 16.02 -4.84 5.82
C THR A 123 15.24 -4.80 7.13
N ALA A 124 15.20 -5.93 7.85
CA ALA A 124 14.40 -6.08 9.07
C ALA A 124 15.18 -5.66 10.33
N GLY A 125 16.51 -5.72 10.32
CA GLY A 125 17.31 -5.45 11.50
C GLY A 125 17.08 -6.45 12.65
N LYS A 126 17.48 -6.08 13.87
CA LYS A 126 17.51 -7.00 15.03
C LYS A 126 16.18 -7.13 15.77
N HIS A 127 15.28 -6.17 15.64
CA HIS A 127 14.06 -6.07 16.45
C HIS A 127 12.86 -6.83 15.86
N TYR A 128 13.00 -7.41 14.67
CA TYR A 128 11.92 -8.15 14.01
C TYR A 128 12.34 -9.61 13.89
N PRO A 129 11.96 -10.49 14.85
CA PRO A 129 12.42 -11.87 14.87
C PRO A 129 11.80 -12.73 13.76
N ALA A 130 10.62 -12.39 13.27
CA ALA A 130 9.88 -13.23 12.34
C ALA A 130 10.56 -13.50 10.99
N PRO A 131 11.06 -12.49 10.23
CA PRO A 131 11.74 -12.74 8.96
C PRO A 131 12.93 -13.69 9.09
N ILE A 132 13.81 -13.47 10.07
CA ILE A 132 15.00 -14.31 10.23
C ILE A 132 14.65 -15.72 10.72
N THR A 133 13.61 -15.84 11.55
CA THR A 133 13.13 -17.13 12.02
C THR A 133 12.56 -17.92 10.85
N ALA A 134 11.78 -17.31 9.95
CA ALA A 134 11.26 -17.97 8.76
C ALA A 134 12.39 -18.54 7.88
N VAL A 135 13.46 -17.76 7.64
CA VAL A 135 14.62 -18.23 6.89
C VAL A 135 15.28 -19.43 7.58
N LYS A 136 15.53 -19.34 8.90
CA LYS A 136 16.16 -20.42 9.68
C LYS A 136 15.31 -21.69 9.73
N THR A 137 13.99 -21.56 9.83
CA THR A 137 13.06 -22.69 9.85
C THR A 137 13.05 -23.41 8.50
N ILE A 138 13.03 -22.66 7.39
CA ILE A 138 13.10 -23.24 6.03
C ILE A 138 14.46 -23.93 5.82
N GLU A 139 15.55 -23.31 6.26
CA GLU A 139 16.90 -23.90 6.20
C GLU A 139 17.00 -25.21 6.97
N ALA A 140 16.51 -25.25 8.22
CA ALA A 140 16.50 -26.46 9.03
C ALA A 140 15.60 -27.55 8.44
N ALA A 141 14.50 -27.18 7.79
CA ALA A 141 13.57 -28.10 7.15
C ALA A 141 13.93 -28.48 5.70
N ALA A 142 15.05 -27.98 5.16
CA ALA A 142 15.39 -28.12 3.75
C ALA A 142 15.56 -29.58 3.32
N ARG A 143 16.11 -30.42 4.20
CA ARG A 143 16.37 -31.85 3.93
C ARG A 143 15.29 -32.80 4.46
N LEU A 144 14.18 -32.26 4.95
CA LEU A 144 13.10 -33.04 5.56
C LEU A 144 11.94 -33.27 4.61
N GLY A 145 11.17 -34.33 4.85
CA GLY A 145 9.86 -34.53 4.24
C GLY A 145 8.83 -33.53 4.77
N ARG A 146 7.61 -33.58 4.25
CA ARG A 146 6.53 -32.67 4.65
C ARG A 146 6.23 -32.73 6.15
N GLU A 147 6.10 -33.92 6.72
CA GLU A 147 5.64 -34.08 8.11
C GLU A 147 6.62 -33.46 9.09
N GLU A 148 7.91 -33.78 8.98
CA GLU A 148 8.92 -33.23 9.89
C GLU A 148 9.14 -31.73 9.65
N ALA A 149 9.02 -31.26 8.41
CA ALA A 149 9.07 -29.84 8.10
C ALA A 149 7.91 -29.06 8.73
N LEU A 150 6.69 -29.61 8.75
CA LEU A 150 5.53 -29.01 9.42
C LEU A 150 5.73 -28.94 10.94
N VAL A 151 6.36 -29.96 11.54
CA VAL A 151 6.70 -29.95 12.97
C VAL A 151 7.67 -28.79 13.28
N LEU A 152 8.69 -28.56 12.44
CA LEU A 152 9.61 -27.43 12.61
C LEU A 152 8.93 -26.07 12.39
N GLU A 153 8.04 -25.97 11.41
CA GLU A 153 7.21 -24.77 11.19
C GLU A 153 6.41 -24.45 12.45
N ASN A 154 5.66 -25.42 12.98
CA ASN A 154 4.86 -25.24 14.18
C ASN A 154 5.70 -24.85 15.40
N LYS A 155 6.82 -25.56 15.63
CA LYS A 155 7.75 -25.28 16.73
C LYS A 155 8.33 -23.86 16.69
N SER A 156 8.48 -23.30 15.49
CA SER A 156 9.00 -21.95 15.28
C SER A 156 7.91 -20.88 15.31
N PHE A 157 6.71 -21.23 14.84
CA PHE A 157 5.55 -20.35 14.81
C PHE A 157 5.05 -19.98 16.21
N VAL A 158 4.91 -20.97 17.10
CA VAL A 158 4.33 -20.76 18.43
C VAL A 158 5.11 -19.72 19.25
N PRO A 159 6.46 -19.80 19.38
CA PRO A 159 7.23 -18.77 20.06
C PRO A 159 7.05 -17.38 19.45
N LEU A 160 7.03 -17.26 18.10
CA LEU A 160 6.83 -15.98 17.42
C LEU A 160 5.47 -15.36 17.77
N ALA A 161 4.40 -16.15 17.78
CA ALA A 161 3.06 -15.68 18.13
C ALA A 161 2.96 -15.14 19.58
N HIS A 162 3.85 -15.57 20.48
CA HIS A 162 3.91 -15.07 21.86
C HIS A 162 4.80 -13.84 22.06
N THR A 163 5.50 -13.37 21.02
CA THR A 163 6.38 -12.20 21.12
C THR A 163 5.61 -10.89 21.31
N ASN A 164 6.26 -9.90 21.93
CA ASN A 164 5.70 -8.57 22.07
C ASN A 164 5.59 -7.87 20.71
N GLU A 165 6.54 -8.13 19.82
CA GLU A 165 6.61 -7.62 18.46
C GLU A 165 5.41 -8.10 17.63
N ALA A 166 5.08 -9.39 17.67
CA ALA A 166 3.88 -9.92 17.01
C ALA A 166 2.61 -9.26 17.56
N ARG A 167 2.49 -9.14 18.89
CA ARG A 167 1.35 -8.46 19.52
C ARG A 167 1.23 -7.00 19.06
N ALA A 168 2.34 -6.27 19.02
CA ALA A 168 2.36 -4.87 18.60
C ALA A 168 1.99 -4.70 17.12
N LEU A 169 2.55 -5.53 16.23
CA LEU A 169 2.27 -5.47 14.79
C LEU A 169 0.82 -5.87 14.46
N VAL A 170 0.29 -6.90 15.12
CA VAL A 170 -1.14 -7.24 15.04
C VAL A 170 -1.99 -6.10 15.59
N GLY A 171 -1.59 -5.47 16.70
CA GLY A 171 -2.25 -4.28 17.25
C GLY A 171 -2.32 -3.12 16.26
N ILE A 172 -1.21 -2.82 15.56
CA ILE A 172 -1.17 -1.80 14.49
C ILE A 172 -2.14 -2.16 13.35
N PHE A 173 -2.17 -3.43 12.93
CA PHE A 173 -3.10 -3.88 11.90
C PHE A 173 -4.57 -3.70 12.31
N LEU A 174 -4.94 -4.09 13.53
CA LEU A 174 -6.29 -3.91 14.06
C LEU A 174 -6.64 -2.42 14.20
N ASN A 175 -5.69 -1.59 14.64
CA ASN A 175 -5.87 -0.15 14.73
C ASN A 175 -6.09 0.49 13.34
N ASP A 176 -5.37 0.05 12.31
CA ASP A 176 -5.57 0.49 10.93
C ASP A 176 -6.97 0.11 10.41
N GLN A 177 -7.42 -1.12 10.66
CA GLN A 177 -8.79 -1.55 10.33
C GLN A 177 -9.84 -0.70 11.04
N TYR A 178 -9.64 -0.43 12.34
CA TYR A 178 -10.53 0.43 13.13
C TYR A 178 -10.59 1.86 12.57
N VAL A 179 -9.43 2.47 12.27
CA VAL A 179 -9.36 3.82 11.70
C VAL A 179 -10.06 3.88 10.34
N LYS A 180 -9.85 2.87 9.47
CA LYS A 180 -10.53 2.77 8.17
C LYS A 180 -12.04 2.61 8.30
N ALA A 181 -12.50 1.78 9.23
CA ALA A 181 -13.93 1.60 9.50
C ALA A 181 -14.56 2.91 10.02
N LYS A 182 -13.87 3.61 10.92
CA LYS A 182 -14.30 4.92 11.42
C LYS A 182 -14.36 5.96 10.29
N ALA A 183 -13.36 5.99 9.41
CA ALA A 183 -13.35 6.88 8.25
C ALA A 183 -14.56 6.61 7.34
N LYS A 184 -14.81 5.35 6.96
CA LYS A 184 -15.99 4.96 6.15
C LYS A 184 -17.31 5.38 6.80
N LYS A 185 -17.41 5.25 8.13
CA LYS A 185 -18.61 5.67 8.87
C LYS A 185 -18.82 7.19 8.84
N LEU A 186 -17.75 7.97 9.00
CA LEU A 186 -17.80 9.43 8.96
C LEU A 186 -18.10 9.99 7.57
N THR A 187 -17.67 9.28 6.52
CA THR A 187 -17.86 9.71 5.12
C THR A 187 -19.05 9.05 4.43
N LYS A 188 -19.87 8.24 5.13
CA LYS A 188 -20.94 7.44 4.52
C LYS A 188 -21.93 8.29 3.71
N ASP A 189 -22.30 9.44 4.26
CA ASP A 189 -23.33 10.33 3.70
C ASP A 189 -22.71 11.67 3.22
N VAL A 190 -21.42 11.64 2.85
CA VAL A 190 -20.67 12.82 2.39
C VAL A 190 -20.08 12.51 1.01
N GLU A 191 -20.42 13.31 0.01
CA GLU A 191 -19.85 13.16 -1.33
C GLU A 191 -18.35 13.51 -1.32
N THR A 192 -17.57 12.81 -2.14
CA THR A 192 -16.14 13.11 -2.29
C THR A 192 -15.98 14.42 -3.08
N PRO A 193 -15.08 15.34 -2.67
CA PRO A 193 -14.78 16.56 -3.42
C PRO A 193 -14.39 16.25 -4.88
N LYS A 194 -14.96 17.02 -5.82
CA LYS A 194 -14.69 16.90 -7.27
C LYS A 194 -13.57 17.85 -7.71
N HIS A 195 -13.42 18.99 -7.06
CA HIS A 195 -12.35 19.95 -7.32
C HIS A 195 -11.70 20.39 -6.01
N ALA A 196 -10.37 20.35 -5.97
CA ALA A 196 -9.58 20.84 -4.86
C ALA A 196 -8.80 22.12 -5.24
N ALA A 197 -8.35 22.86 -4.24
CA ALA A 197 -7.30 23.85 -4.40
C ALA A 197 -6.29 23.76 -3.27
N VAL A 198 -5.06 24.20 -3.55
CA VAL A 198 -4.02 24.37 -2.56
C VAL A 198 -3.46 25.79 -2.63
N LEU A 199 -3.35 26.46 -1.48
CA LEU A 199 -2.77 27.79 -1.35
C LEU A 199 -1.33 27.66 -0.87
N GLY A 200 -0.38 28.14 -1.65
CA GLY A 200 1.04 27.89 -1.44
C GLY A 200 1.50 26.69 -2.27
N ALA A 201 2.41 26.94 -3.18
CA ALA A 201 3.07 25.93 -4.00
C ALA A 201 4.36 25.44 -3.30
N GLY A 202 5.46 25.31 -4.04
CA GLY A 202 6.70 24.74 -3.50
C GLY A 202 6.57 23.26 -3.13
N ILE A 203 7.38 22.80 -2.18
CA ILE A 203 7.50 21.36 -1.88
C ILE A 203 6.20 20.79 -1.30
N MET A 204 5.63 21.44 -0.28
CA MET A 204 4.39 20.96 0.35
C MET A 204 3.19 21.10 -0.58
N GLY A 205 3.02 22.27 -1.20
CA GLY A 205 1.93 22.52 -2.14
C GLY A 205 1.94 21.57 -3.33
N GLY A 206 3.11 21.37 -3.94
CA GLY A 206 3.31 20.41 -5.02
C GLY A 206 3.00 18.97 -4.60
N GLY A 207 3.40 18.57 -3.39
CA GLY A 207 3.08 17.25 -2.83
C GLY A 207 1.58 17.03 -2.60
N ILE A 208 0.87 18.03 -2.07
CA ILE A 208 -0.58 17.99 -1.86
C ILE A 208 -1.30 17.93 -3.22
N ALA A 209 -0.92 18.80 -4.15
CA ALA A 209 -1.46 18.83 -5.50
C ALA A 209 -1.28 17.50 -6.22
N TYR A 210 -0.06 16.93 -6.16
CA TYR A 210 0.24 15.60 -6.67
C TYR A 210 -0.68 14.53 -6.09
N GLN A 211 -0.85 14.47 -4.76
CA GLN A 211 -1.67 13.43 -4.13
C GLN A 211 -3.14 13.54 -4.54
N SER A 212 -3.68 14.76 -4.63
CA SER A 212 -5.05 15.01 -5.08
C SER A 212 -5.24 14.52 -6.53
N ALA A 213 -4.42 15.03 -7.45
CA ALA A 213 -4.49 14.70 -8.87
C ALA A 213 -4.26 13.21 -9.13
N TRP A 214 -3.29 12.60 -8.45
CA TRP A 214 -2.98 11.17 -8.54
C TRP A 214 -4.16 10.27 -8.13
N LYS A 215 -5.01 10.75 -7.23
CA LYS A 215 -6.23 10.06 -6.78
C LYS A 215 -7.47 10.44 -7.57
N GLY A 216 -7.34 11.26 -8.62
CA GLY A 216 -8.41 11.60 -9.54
C GLY A 216 -9.21 12.85 -9.15
N VAL A 217 -8.71 13.68 -8.23
CA VAL A 217 -9.33 14.96 -7.87
C VAL A 217 -8.47 16.11 -8.42
N PRO A 218 -8.89 16.79 -9.51
CA PRO A 218 -8.21 17.94 -10.08
C PRO A 218 -7.95 19.03 -9.04
N VAL A 219 -6.85 19.75 -9.19
CA VAL A 219 -6.38 20.69 -8.18
C VAL A 219 -5.89 22.01 -8.80
N VAL A 220 -6.37 23.12 -8.26
CA VAL A 220 -5.83 24.45 -8.54
C VAL A 220 -4.72 24.75 -7.53
N MET A 221 -3.51 24.98 -8.00
CA MET A 221 -2.36 25.31 -7.14
C MET A 221 -2.05 26.80 -7.25
N LYS A 222 -2.37 27.56 -6.20
CA LYS A 222 -2.20 29.02 -6.18
C LYS A 222 -0.98 29.42 -5.37
N ASP A 223 -0.15 30.31 -5.91
CA ASP A 223 0.96 30.96 -5.19
C ASP A 223 1.00 32.46 -5.53
N ILE A 224 1.93 33.21 -4.93
CA ILE A 224 2.18 34.62 -5.23
C ILE A 224 3.34 34.81 -6.20
N SER A 225 4.08 33.75 -6.55
CA SER A 225 5.22 33.82 -7.46
C SER A 225 5.33 32.64 -8.41
N ASP A 226 5.67 32.92 -9.68
CA ASP A 226 5.90 31.89 -10.70
C ASP A 226 7.02 30.93 -10.32
N LYS A 227 8.02 31.42 -9.59
CA LYS A 227 9.13 30.60 -9.09
C LYS A 227 8.61 29.49 -8.16
N SER A 228 7.71 29.81 -7.24
CA SER A 228 7.10 28.82 -6.34
C SER A 228 6.17 27.85 -7.09
N LEU A 229 5.41 28.35 -8.08
CA LEU A 229 4.57 27.49 -8.93
C LEU A 229 5.41 26.49 -9.72
N THR A 230 6.49 26.97 -10.34
CA THR A 230 7.45 26.12 -11.08
C THR A 230 8.05 25.06 -10.15
N LEU A 231 8.45 25.44 -8.94
CA LEU A 231 8.96 24.51 -7.94
C LEU A 231 7.92 23.45 -7.55
N GLY A 232 6.66 23.85 -7.33
CA GLY A 232 5.57 22.94 -7.01
C GLY A 232 5.25 21.96 -8.14
N MET A 233 5.20 22.44 -9.38
CA MET A 233 5.00 21.61 -10.57
C MET A 233 6.17 20.63 -10.76
N THR A 234 7.40 21.07 -10.50
CA THR A 234 8.60 20.23 -10.56
C THR A 234 8.54 19.09 -9.53
N GLU A 235 8.15 19.40 -8.29
CA GLU A 235 8.02 18.36 -7.25
C GLU A 235 6.89 17.37 -7.58
N ALA A 236 5.74 17.85 -8.08
CA ALA A 236 4.65 16.98 -8.51
C ALA A 236 5.09 16.05 -9.67
N ALA A 237 5.79 16.59 -10.68
CA ALA A 237 6.32 15.82 -11.80
C ALA A 237 7.34 14.77 -11.35
N LYS A 238 8.24 15.12 -10.42
CA LYS A 238 9.21 14.19 -9.82
C LYS A 238 8.52 13.03 -9.10
N LEU A 239 7.46 13.29 -8.34
CA LEU A 239 6.69 12.23 -7.67
C LEU A 239 5.99 11.31 -8.68
N LEU A 240 5.43 11.85 -9.77
CA LEU A 240 4.86 11.04 -10.86
C LEU A 240 5.92 10.22 -11.60
N ASN A 241 7.07 10.81 -11.91
CA ASN A 241 8.18 10.11 -12.57
C ASN A 241 8.66 8.91 -11.73
N LYS A 242 8.71 9.03 -10.41
CA LYS A 242 9.01 7.90 -9.52
C LYS A 242 8.01 6.74 -9.64
N GLN A 243 6.75 7.04 -9.99
CA GLN A 243 5.73 6.01 -10.22
C GLN A 243 5.88 5.37 -11.60
N LEU A 244 6.29 6.14 -12.61
CA LEU A 244 6.67 5.67 -13.94
C LEU A 244 7.89 4.74 -13.88
N GLU A 245 8.97 5.13 -13.19
CA GLU A 245 10.17 4.31 -12.96
C GLU A 245 9.85 2.99 -12.26
N ARG A 246 8.82 2.99 -11.39
CA ARG A 246 8.33 1.79 -10.70
C ARG A 246 7.36 0.95 -11.54
N GLY A 247 7.12 1.31 -12.80
CA GLY A 247 6.20 0.63 -13.71
C GLY A 247 4.74 0.70 -13.29
N LYS A 248 4.34 1.68 -12.47
CA LYS A 248 2.95 1.80 -11.97
C LYS A 248 2.03 2.57 -12.91
N ILE A 249 2.59 3.35 -13.83
CA ILE A 249 1.89 4.12 -14.87
C ILE A 249 2.73 4.14 -16.13
N ASP A 250 2.08 4.52 -17.24
CA ASP A 250 2.74 4.89 -18.48
C ASP A 250 2.85 6.43 -18.62
N GLY A 251 3.51 6.87 -19.69
CA GLY A 251 3.67 8.30 -19.98
C GLY A 251 2.34 9.01 -20.28
N LEU A 252 1.38 8.31 -20.89
CA LEU A 252 0.07 8.88 -21.21
C LEU A 252 -0.73 9.21 -19.94
N LYS A 253 -0.76 8.29 -18.98
CA LYS A 253 -1.41 8.49 -17.69
C LYS A 253 -0.69 9.53 -16.84
N LEU A 254 0.65 9.60 -16.92
CA LEU A 254 1.41 10.68 -16.29
C LEU A 254 0.98 12.04 -16.82
N ALA A 255 0.95 12.21 -18.15
CA ALA A 255 0.53 13.44 -18.80
C ALA A 255 -0.93 13.81 -18.44
N GLY A 256 -1.81 12.81 -18.39
CA GLY A 256 -3.19 12.98 -17.92
C GLY A 256 -3.24 13.55 -16.49
N VAL A 257 -2.53 12.94 -15.54
CA VAL A 257 -2.54 13.39 -14.14
C VAL A 257 -1.94 14.78 -13.98
N ILE A 258 -0.76 15.04 -14.55
CA ILE A 258 -0.07 16.34 -14.37
C ILE A 258 -0.89 17.50 -14.97
N SER A 259 -1.63 17.26 -16.07
CA SER A 259 -2.49 18.27 -16.70
C SER A 259 -3.68 18.71 -15.83
N THR A 260 -4.06 17.89 -14.83
CA THR A 260 -5.13 18.24 -13.88
C THR A 260 -4.66 19.12 -12.72
N ILE A 261 -3.34 19.41 -12.64
CA ILE A 261 -2.77 20.39 -11.72
C ILE A 261 -2.69 21.73 -12.45
N GLN A 262 -3.49 22.70 -12.01
CA GLN A 262 -3.61 24.01 -12.64
C GLN A 262 -2.86 25.06 -11.81
N PRO A 263 -1.61 25.43 -12.19
CA PRO A 263 -0.89 26.50 -11.51
C PRO A 263 -1.52 27.86 -11.83
N THR A 264 -1.65 28.72 -10.83
CA THR A 264 -2.21 30.07 -10.98
C THR A 264 -1.60 31.06 -9.97
N LEU A 265 -1.45 32.31 -10.36
CA LEU A 265 -1.14 33.41 -9.43
C LEU A 265 -2.41 34.07 -8.87
N GLU A 266 -3.51 33.91 -9.60
CA GLU A 266 -4.82 34.50 -9.30
C GLU A 266 -5.79 33.45 -8.73
N TYR A 267 -6.95 33.90 -8.28
CA TYR A 267 -8.04 33.03 -7.80
C TYR A 267 -8.91 32.43 -8.92
N SER A 268 -8.37 32.35 -10.14
CA SER A 268 -9.06 31.74 -11.30
C SER A 268 -9.44 30.29 -11.00
N GLY A 269 -10.72 29.96 -11.16
CA GLY A 269 -11.25 28.62 -10.93
C GLY A 269 -11.62 28.27 -9.49
N PHE A 270 -11.50 29.20 -8.53
CA PHE A 270 -11.89 28.98 -7.12
C PHE A 270 -13.42 28.95 -6.91
N ASP A 271 -14.19 29.49 -7.85
CA ASP A 271 -15.65 29.45 -7.90
C ASP A 271 -16.22 28.02 -8.03
N ARG A 272 -15.43 27.08 -8.58
CA ARG A 272 -15.79 25.66 -8.73
C ARG A 272 -15.14 24.71 -7.73
N VAL A 273 -14.29 25.19 -6.82
CA VAL A 273 -13.58 24.35 -5.84
C VAL A 273 -14.52 23.91 -4.71
N ASP A 274 -14.39 22.66 -4.27
CA ASP A 274 -15.17 22.10 -3.16
C ASP A 274 -14.37 22.09 -1.85
N VAL A 275 -13.05 21.97 -1.94
CA VAL A 275 -12.13 22.00 -0.79
C VAL A 275 -10.85 22.76 -1.09
N VAL A 276 -10.44 23.64 -0.18
CA VAL A 276 -9.17 24.38 -0.26
C VAL A 276 -8.27 23.98 0.91
N VAL A 277 -7.01 23.66 0.64
CA VAL A 277 -5.98 23.39 1.64
C VAL A 277 -4.95 24.52 1.64
N GLU A 278 -4.80 25.20 2.77
CA GLU A 278 -3.78 26.22 2.97
C GLU A 278 -2.45 25.57 3.38
N ALA A 279 -1.40 25.84 2.61
CA ALA A 279 -0.02 25.36 2.77
C ALA A 279 1.01 26.48 2.55
N VAL A 280 0.68 27.72 2.91
CA VAL A 280 1.58 28.87 2.90
C VAL A 280 2.51 28.87 4.11
N VAL A 281 3.43 29.85 4.14
CA VAL A 281 4.42 30.03 5.21
C VAL A 281 3.81 29.97 6.60
N GLU A 282 4.54 29.42 7.56
CA GLU A 282 4.12 29.21 8.95
C GLU A 282 4.10 30.53 9.75
N ASN A 283 3.29 31.48 9.31
CA ASN A 283 3.08 32.77 9.94
C ASN A 283 1.57 33.00 10.18
N PRO A 284 1.14 33.19 11.45
CA PRO A 284 -0.28 33.35 11.78
C PRO A 284 -0.96 34.52 11.07
N LYS A 285 -0.27 35.65 10.86
CA LYS A 285 -0.84 36.82 10.18
C LYS A 285 -1.05 36.53 8.70
N VAL A 286 -0.07 35.92 8.05
CA VAL A 286 -0.14 35.57 6.62
C VAL A 286 -1.26 34.56 6.38
N LYS A 287 -1.31 33.46 7.14
CA LYS A 287 -2.34 32.43 6.95
C LYS A 287 -3.75 32.98 7.20
N LYS A 288 -3.94 33.81 8.23
CA LYS A 288 -5.24 34.47 8.50
C LYS A 288 -5.65 35.37 7.33
N ALA A 289 -4.73 36.18 6.81
CA ALA A 289 -5.01 37.06 5.68
C ALA A 289 -5.37 36.25 4.42
N VAL A 290 -4.59 35.22 4.10
CA VAL A 290 -4.79 34.36 2.92
C VAL A 290 -6.11 33.59 3.01
N LEU A 291 -6.46 33.03 4.17
CA LEU A 291 -7.74 32.33 4.35
C LEU A 291 -8.93 33.28 4.25
N ALA A 292 -8.84 34.48 4.85
CA ALA A 292 -9.89 35.51 4.75
C ALA A 292 -10.09 36.00 3.32
N GLU A 293 -9.00 36.24 2.60
CA GLU A 293 -9.06 36.60 1.19
C GLU A 293 -9.71 35.47 0.37
N THR A 294 -9.25 34.23 0.53
CA THR A 294 -9.77 33.07 -0.22
C THR A 294 -11.24 32.83 0.06
N GLU A 295 -11.70 33.04 1.30
CA GLU A 295 -13.10 32.92 1.68
C GLU A 295 -14.02 33.77 0.79
N THR A 296 -13.57 34.96 0.37
CA THR A 296 -14.35 35.84 -0.53
C THR A 296 -14.39 35.38 -1.98
N LYS A 297 -13.58 34.38 -2.36
CA LYS A 297 -13.38 33.92 -3.74
C LYS A 297 -13.95 32.52 -4.01
N VAL A 298 -14.50 31.87 -3.00
CA VAL A 298 -15.07 30.52 -3.08
C VAL A 298 -16.55 30.51 -2.73
N ARG A 299 -17.27 29.44 -3.10
CA ARG A 299 -18.68 29.30 -2.73
C ARG A 299 -18.86 29.13 -1.21
N PRO A 300 -20.01 29.51 -0.63
CA PRO A 300 -20.26 29.42 0.81
C PRO A 300 -20.18 28.00 1.41
N ASP A 301 -20.42 26.97 0.59
CA ASP A 301 -20.35 25.56 0.96
C ASP A 301 -18.95 24.94 0.82
N THR A 302 -17.99 25.68 0.24
CA THR A 302 -16.60 25.24 0.09
C THR A 302 -15.93 25.04 1.45
N VAL A 303 -15.27 23.90 1.64
CA VAL A 303 -14.52 23.61 2.86
C VAL A 303 -13.14 24.24 2.79
N LEU A 304 -12.80 25.06 3.79
CA LEU A 304 -11.44 25.57 3.97
C LEU A 304 -10.71 24.77 5.05
N ALA A 305 -9.49 24.34 4.76
CA ALA A 305 -8.59 23.63 5.65
C ALA A 305 -7.20 24.26 5.67
N SER A 306 -6.45 24.04 6.74
CA SER A 306 -5.05 24.47 6.88
C SER A 306 -4.14 23.25 7.11
N ASN A 307 -2.91 23.34 6.64
CA ASN A 307 -1.83 22.37 6.85
C ASN A 307 -0.78 22.91 7.86
N THR A 308 -1.16 23.85 8.72
CA THR A 308 -0.28 24.32 9.81
C THR A 308 0.11 23.16 10.73
N SER A 309 1.35 23.21 11.24
CA SER A 309 1.88 22.21 12.18
C SER A 309 2.10 22.77 13.59
N THR A 310 2.20 24.09 13.73
CA THR A 310 2.56 24.75 15.00
C THR A 310 1.52 25.74 15.49
N ILE A 311 0.61 26.21 14.64
CA ILE A 311 -0.36 27.25 15.00
C ILE A 311 -1.66 26.58 15.49
N PRO A 312 -2.04 26.74 16.78
CA PRO A 312 -3.20 26.04 17.33
C PRO A 312 -4.49 26.41 16.60
N SER A 313 -5.32 25.42 16.27
CA SER A 313 -6.64 25.61 15.62
C SER A 313 -7.59 26.52 16.42
N ALA A 314 -7.42 26.60 17.74
CA ALA A 314 -8.19 27.50 18.62
C ALA A 314 -7.78 28.99 18.52
N SER A 315 -6.59 29.30 17.97
CA SER A 315 -6.09 30.67 17.83
C SER A 315 -6.56 31.39 16.55
N TRP A 316 -7.34 30.68 15.73
CA TRP A 316 -7.92 31.19 14.51
C TRP A 316 -9.21 31.92 14.85
N PRO A 317 -9.46 33.11 14.28
CA PRO A 317 -10.76 33.76 14.43
C PRO A 317 -11.85 32.78 13.99
N ALA A 318 -13.05 32.88 14.57
CA ALA A 318 -14.20 32.09 14.18
C ALA A 318 -14.60 32.44 12.74
N PHE A 319 -13.86 31.91 11.76
CA PHE A 319 -14.20 31.83 10.34
C PHE A 319 -15.56 31.15 10.11
N CYS A 320 -16.14 30.58 11.18
CA CYS A 320 -17.35 29.77 11.21
C CYS A 320 -18.66 30.54 11.35
N SER A 321 -18.69 31.86 11.62
CA SER A 321 -19.96 32.53 11.94
C SER A 321 -20.92 32.66 10.75
N ALA A 322 -20.44 32.51 9.51
CA ALA A 322 -21.24 32.68 8.29
C ALA A 322 -21.36 31.42 7.39
N ARG A 323 -20.71 30.29 7.73
CA ARG A 323 -20.71 29.07 6.88
C ARG A 323 -21.20 27.83 7.63
N LYS A 324 -21.91 26.94 6.91
CA LYS A 324 -22.43 25.67 7.44
C LYS A 324 -21.33 24.61 7.71
N THR A 325 -20.13 24.72 7.13
CA THR A 325 -19.06 23.71 7.25
C THR A 325 -17.68 24.31 7.06
N SER A 326 -16.84 24.30 8.11
CA SER A 326 -15.41 24.60 8.06
C SER A 326 -14.63 23.53 8.83
N ALA A 327 -13.44 23.18 8.36
CA ALA A 327 -12.63 22.11 8.96
C ALA A 327 -11.16 22.52 9.08
N VAL A 328 -10.68 22.72 10.32
CA VAL A 328 -9.26 22.99 10.57
C VAL A 328 -8.53 21.67 10.75
N CYS A 329 -7.63 21.33 9.84
CA CYS A 329 -6.74 20.18 9.98
C CYS A 329 -5.45 20.60 10.71
N THR A 330 -5.10 19.92 11.79
CA THR A 330 -3.86 20.18 12.56
C THR A 330 -2.76 19.14 12.27
N SER A 331 -3.08 18.12 11.45
CA SER A 331 -2.14 17.18 10.82
C SER A 331 -2.90 16.28 9.85
N LEU A 332 -2.19 15.51 9.00
CA LEU A 332 -2.74 14.39 8.21
C LEU A 332 -3.56 13.35 9.04
N THR A 333 -3.53 13.44 10.37
CA THR A 333 -4.24 12.57 11.32
C THR A 333 -5.27 13.29 12.21
N ARG A 334 -5.42 14.62 12.11
CA ARG A 334 -6.40 15.39 12.90
C ARG A 334 -7.05 16.49 12.06
N CYS A 335 -8.11 16.15 11.33
CA CYS A 335 -9.05 17.13 10.82
C CYS A 335 -10.13 17.39 11.88
N ILE A 336 -10.11 18.58 12.49
CA ILE A 336 -11.24 19.09 13.26
C ILE A 336 -12.19 19.71 12.25
N ALA A 337 -13.10 18.91 11.71
CA ALA A 337 -14.32 19.44 11.12
C ALA A 337 -15.19 19.96 12.26
N CYS A 338 -15.51 21.26 12.27
CA CYS A 338 -16.60 21.76 13.09
C CYS A 338 -17.91 21.21 12.52
N ARG A 339 -18.28 19.99 12.92
CA ARG A 339 -19.66 19.49 12.80
C ARG A 339 -20.38 19.95 14.06
N TRP A 340 -21.28 20.92 13.91
CA TRP A 340 -22.19 21.29 14.99
C TRP A 340 -23.03 20.06 15.36
N LEU A 341 -22.92 19.63 16.61
CA LEU A 341 -24.01 18.96 17.30
C LEU A 341 -25.20 19.93 17.27
N LYS A 342 -26.32 19.48 16.70
CA LYS A 342 -27.61 19.94 17.22
C LYS A 342 -27.81 19.32 18.59
#